data_AF-A0A8J8PU19-F1
#
_entry.id   AF-A0A8J8PU19-F1
#
_cell.length_a   1.000
_cell.length_b   1.000
_cell.length_c   1.000
_cell.angle_alpha   90.00
_cell.angle_beta   90.00
_cell.angle_gamma   90.00
#
_symmetry.space_group_name_H-M   'P 1'
#
loop_
_entity.id
_entity.type
_entity.pdbx_description
1 polymer ?
#
loop_
_entity_poly.entity_id
_entity_poly.type
_entity_poly.pdbx_seq_one_letter_code
_entity_poly.pdbx_strand_id
1 'polypeptide(L)'
;MFMKRRYLALIAIILFLTFTILVYIKFSIINSNVKIHEIFLLYNNSDMSINCVYPYGYGYQIKQLYSNNVSIFISPYLWNYRMAEGFINLTYIKDYGLRLIVNLTSFKKINPNIDVDGYPGIMYGQEYWFPFQGKTAESQWLELPINVTTTPKIYSLLNYTIWDENGTIDDFSYDIWLSQNPNISNLQFPDIELMIWLYHESNITSPFFIKEGNVTVTIEVNGTKENDTFLVYVLPHTGSASGWIGVYYLSEKNLEGEVEIPLNFFLNNEFFFINKVFPQIYEKTFYLDAIQIGMEFNDNHGNAQMGFNLYSWDLTIIDE
;
A
#
# COMPACT_ATOMS: atom_id res chain seq x y z
N MET A 1 7.05 74.19 5.72
CA MET A 1 7.59 73.10 4.86
C MET A 1 7.82 71.77 5.61
N PHE A 2 8.22 71.79 6.89
CA PHE A 2 8.49 70.58 7.70
C PHE A 2 7.27 69.70 8.01
N MET A 3 6.08 70.27 8.26
CA MET A 3 4.87 69.47 8.56
C MET A 3 4.45 68.59 7.38
N LYS A 4 4.47 69.10 6.13
CA LYS A 4 4.08 68.33 4.94
C LYS A 4 4.92 67.06 4.75
N ARG A 5 6.23 67.12 5.03
CA ARG A 5 7.13 65.96 4.96
C ARG A 5 6.82 64.90 6.02
N ARG A 6 6.43 65.30 7.23
CA ARG A 6 6.03 64.36 8.30
C ARG A 6 4.72 63.64 7.99
N TYR A 7 3.74 64.34 7.41
CA TYR A 7 2.49 63.72 6.96
C TYR A 7 2.70 62.72 5.81
N LEU A 8 3.55 63.07 4.82
CA LEU A 8 3.90 62.15 3.73
C LEU A 8 4.63 60.90 4.22
N ALA A 9 5.55 61.04 5.20
CA ALA A 9 6.23 59.91 5.80
C ALA A 9 5.26 59.00 6.57
N LEU A 10 4.31 59.57 7.32
CA LEU A 10 3.30 58.80 8.04
C LEU A 10 2.38 58.02 7.10
N ILE A 11 1.96 58.64 5.99
CA ILE A 11 1.14 57.97 4.95
C ILE A 11 1.91 56.83 4.31
N ALA A 12 3.19 57.03 3.98
CA ALA A 12 4.04 55.98 3.40
C ALA A 12 4.22 54.78 4.36
N ILE A 13 4.39 55.05 5.67
CA ILE A 13 4.50 54.00 6.69
C ILE A 13 3.18 53.23 6.82
N ILE A 14 2.04 53.92 6.83
CA ILE A 14 0.72 53.28 6.88
C ILE A 14 0.48 52.40 5.66
N LEU A 15 0.80 52.89 4.45
CA LEU A 15 0.66 52.12 3.20
C LEU A 15 1.59 50.91 3.15
N PHE A 16 2.81 51.04 3.67
CA PHE A 16 3.74 49.92 3.75
C PHE A 16 3.24 48.85 4.74
N LEU A 17 2.77 49.27 5.92
CA LEU A 17 2.21 48.37 6.93
C LEU A 17 0.96 47.64 6.41
N THR A 18 0.02 48.35 5.78
CA THR A 18 -1.17 47.71 5.20
C THR A 18 -0.81 46.75 4.07
N PHE A 19 0.16 47.09 3.22
CA PHE A 19 0.64 46.16 2.20
C PHE A 19 1.26 44.90 2.81
N THR A 20 2.13 45.03 3.82
CA THR A 20 2.72 43.87 4.51
C THR A 20 1.69 43.00 5.21
N ILE A 21 0.67 43.61 5.83
CA ILE A 21 -0.43 42.88 6.48
C ILE A 21 -1.27 42.14 5.43
N LEU A 22 -1.58 42.77 4.29
CA LEU A 22 -2.33 42.13 3.21
C LEU A 22 -1.55 40.98 2.57
N VAL A 23 -0.24 41.12 2.38
CA VAL A 23 0.62 40.05 1.89
C VAL A 23 0.68 38.90 2.90
N TYR A 24 0.83 39.19 4.19
CA TYR A 24 0.83 38.19 5.25
C TYR A 24 -0.51 37.45 5.36
N ILE A 25 -1.64 38.17 5.34
CA ILE A 25 -2.98 37.58 5.34
C ILE A 25 -3.18 36.72 4.09
N LYS A 26 -2.78 37.20 2.91
CA LYS A 26 -2.89 36.42 1.67
C LYS A 26 -2.03 35.16 1.72
N PHE A 27 -0.81 35.25 2.25
CA PHE A 27 0.07 34.09 2.42
C PHE A 27 -0.47 33.09 3.46
N SER A 28 -1.03 33.60 4.56
CA SER A 28 -1.69 32.79 5.59
C SER A 28 -2.96 32.13 5.09
N ILE A 29 -3.75 32.79 4.24
CA ILE A 29 -4.97 32.23 3.62
C ILE A 29 -4.62 31.19 2.56
N ILE A 30 -3.56 31.43 1.78
CA ILE A 30 -3.05 30.46 0.80
C ILE A 30 -2.55 29.19 1.50
N ASN A 31 -1.90 29.34 2.67
CA ASN A 31 -1.43 28.19 3.45
C ASN A 31 -2.49 27.56 4.37
N SER A 32 -3.67 28.17 4.56
CA SER A 32 -4.73 27.64 5.44
C SER A 32 -5.73 26.71 4.75
N ASN A 33 -5.58 26.45 3.46
CA ASN A 33 -6.52 25.62 2.71
C ASN A 33 -6.14 24.13 2.64
N VAL A 34 -4.91 23.78 3.01
CA VAL A 34 -4.47 22.38 3.07
C VAL A 34 -5.15 21.72 4.26
N LYS A 35 -6.05 20.77 4.00
CA LYS A 35 -6.65 19.95 5.04
C LYS A 35 -5.94 18.61 5.09
N ILE A 36 -5.56 18.22 6.30
CA ILE A 36 -4.90 16.94 6.59
C ILE A 36 -5.91 16.08 7.35
N HIS A 37 -6.12 14.87 6.88
CA HIS A 37 -7.03 13.89 7.47
C HIS A 37 -6.29 12.58 7.72
N GLU A 38 -6.33 12.08 8.95
CA GLU A 38 -5.72 10.80 9.32
C GLU A 38 -6.79 9.71 9.37
N ILE A 39 -6.48 8.55 8.79
CA ILE A 39 -7.31 7.35 8.81
C ILE A 39 -6.50 6.24 9.48
N PHE A 40 -6.89 5.89 10.70
CA PHE A 40 -6.28 4.79 11.46
C PHE A 40 -6.94 3.47 11.07
N LEU A 41 -6.29 2.67 10.22
CA LEU A 41 -6.88 1.45 9.68
C LEU A 41 -6.77 0.28 10.66
N LEU A 42 -5.71 0.24 11.48
CA LEU A 42 -5.40 -0.87 12.38
C LEU A 42 -5.71 -0.56 13.86
N TYR A 43 -6.92 -0.08 14.15
CA TYR A 43 -7.40 0.12 15.52
C TYR A 43 -8.69 -0.66 15.74
N ASN A 44 -8.76 -1.53 16.76
CA ASN A 44 -10.01 -2.19 17.15
C ASN A 44 -10.10 -2.30 18.67
N ASN A 45 -11.32 -2.22 19.18
CA ASN A 45 -11.59 -2.25 20.63
C ASN A 45 -11.59 -3.66 21.23
N SER A 46 -11.44 -4.70 20.41
CA SER A 46 -11.40 -6.09 20.86
C SER A 46 -10.34 -6.91 20.12
N ASP A 47 -9.80 -7.89 20.82
CA ASP A 47 -8.94 -8.90 20.22
C ASP A 47 -9.71 -9.71 19.17
N MET A 48 -9.00 -10.15 18.14
CA MET A 48 -9.57 -10.97 17.08
C MET A 48 -8.48 -11.88 16.52
N SER A 49 -8.84 -13.13 16.21
CA SER A 49 -7.92 -14.04 15.52
C SER A 49 -8.59 -14.76 14.35
N ILE A 50 -7.85 -14.95 13.27
CA ILE A 50 -8.05 -16.03 12.31
C ILE A 50 -7.01 -17.09 12.65
N ASN A 51 -7.46 -18.30 12.94
CA ASN A 51 -6.59 -19.44 13.16
C ASN A 51 -6.95 -20.53 12.16
N CYS A 52 -6.14 -20.68 11.12
CA CYS A 52 -6.30 -21.70 10.10
C CYS A 52 -5.36 -22.86 10.41
N VAL A 53 -5.92 -23.98 10.88
CA VAL A 53 -5.16 -25.20 11.20
C VAL A 53 -5.33 -26.21 10.07
N TYR A 54 -4.25 -26.62 9.43
CA TYR A 54 -4.25 -27.52 8.28
C TYR A 54 -4.05 -28.99 8.69
N PRO A 55 -4.66 -29.96 7.98
CA PRO A 55 -5.33 -29.83 6.67
C PRO A 55 -6.80 -29.41 6.71
N TYR A 56 -7.38 -29.13 7.89
CA TYR A 56 -8.81 -28.87 8.05
C TYR A 56 -9.22 -27.40 7.83
N GLY A 57 -8.23 -26.50 7.74
CA GLY A 57 -8.41 -25.06 7.56
C GLY A 57 -8.72 -24.68 6.11
N TYR A 58 -9.34 -23.51 5.96
CA TYR A 58 -9.55 -22.89 4.65
C TYR A 58 -8.45 -21.84 4.42
N GLY A 59 -7.76 -21.93 3.29
CA GLY A 59 -6.62 -21.08 2.93
C GLY A 59 -6.91 -19.59 2.81
N TYR A 60 -8.19 -19.22 2.76
CA TYR A 60 -8.67 -17.90 2.34
C TYR A 60 -9.83 -17.42 3.22
N GLN A 61 -9.81 -17.75 4.51
CA GLN A 61 -10.78 -17.19 5.46
C GLN A 61 -10.62 -15.69 5.56
N ILE A 62 -11.73 -14.96 5.55
CA ILE A 62 -11.74 -13.51 5.67
C ILE A 62 -12.45 -13.11 6.96
N LYS A 63 -11.87 -12.14 7.66
CA LYS A 63 -12.57 -11.38 8.70
C LYS A 63 -12.45 -9.90 8.43
N GLN A 64 -13.46 -9.16 8.85
CA GLN A 64 -13.45 -7.70 8.81
C GLN A 64 -13.14 -7.16 10.20
N LEU A 65 -12.09 -6.35 10.30
CA LEU A 65 -11.70 -5.63 11.49
C LEU A 65 -12.21 -4.20 11.39
N TYR A 66 -12.99 -3.74 12.37
CA TYR A 66 -13.55 -2.39 12.38
C TYR A 66 -12.72 -1.45 13.26
N SER A 67 -12.38 -0.29 12.70
CA SER A 67 -11.73 0.84 13.34
C SER A 67 -12.65 2.06 13.28
N ASN A 68 -13.44 2.28 14.33
CA ASN A 68 -14.44 3.34 14.39
C ASN A 68 -15.41 3.33 13.18
N ASN A 69 -15.16 4.19 12.19
CA ASN A 69 -15.98 4.36 10.98
C ASN A 69 -15.36 3.70 9.73
N VAL A 70 -14.18 3.09 9.84
CA VAL A 70 -13.52 2.36 8.76
C VAL A 70 -13.32 0.90 9.14
N SER A 71 -12.92 0.08 8.18
CA SER A 71 -12.54 -1.30 8.45
C SER A 71 -11.51 -1.78 7.46
N ILE A 72 -10.86 -2.89 7.78
CA ILE A 72 -10.02 -3.65 6.86
C ILE A 72 -10.50 -5.09 6.79
N PHE A 73 -10.28 -5.76 5.66
CA PHE A 73 -10.31 -7.21 5.63
C PHE A 73 -8.95 -7.77 6.02
N ILE A 74 -8.95 -8.94 6.66
CA ILE A 74 -7.75 -9.71 6.97
C ILE A 74 -7.91 -11.13 6.44
N SER A 75 -6.84 -11.70 5.90
CA SER A 75 -6.86 -13.05 5.32
C SER A 75 -5.49 -13.72 5.40
N PRO A 76 -5.41 -15.04 5.70
CA PRO A 76 -4.18 -15.81 5.53
C PRO A 76 -3.80 -16.02 4.06
N TYR A 77 -4.76 -15.82 3.14
CA TYR A 77 -4.61 -15.79 1.69
C TYR A 77 -3.53 -16.74 1.10
N LEU A 78 -3.65 -18.02 1.43
CA LEU A 78 -2.84 -19.08 0.84
C LEU A 78 -3.41 -19.51 -0.51
N TRP A 79 -3.25 -18.65 -1.50
CA TRP A 79 -3.84 -18.85 -2.83
C TRP A 79 -3.16 -19.97 -3.62
N ASN A 80 -1.88 -20.26 -3.37
CA ASN A 80 -1.18 -21.37 -4.02
C ASN A 80 -1.18 -22.65 -3.16
N TYR A 81 -1.91 -22.71 -2.05
CA TYR A 81 -1.95 -23.88 -1.18
C TYR A 81 -2.80 -25.03 -1.74
N ARG A 82 -2.20 -26.23 -1.86
CA ARG A 82 -2.93 -27.48 -2.12
C ARG A 82 -3.03 -28.37 -0.87
N MET A 83 -1.96 -28.44 -0.08
CA MET A 83 -1.85 -29.29 1.11
C MET A 83 -0.74 -28.78 2.03
N ALA A 84 -0.95 -28.87 3.34
CA ALA A 84 0.05 -28.67 4.38
C ALA A 84 -0.49 -29.24 5.70
N GLU A 85 0.39 -29.29 6.70
CA GLU A 85 0.08 -29.47 8.11
C GLU A 85 0.53 -28.23 8.88
N GLY A 86 0.04 -28.05 10.11
CA GLY A 86 0.39 -26.90 10.95
C GLY A 86 -0.67 -25.81 10.93
N PHE A 87 -0.27 -24.54 11.03
CA PHE A 87 -1.20 -23.42 11.08
C PHE A 87 -0.68 -22.13 10.46
N ILE A 88 -1.64 -21.29 10.04
CA ILE A 88 -1.43 -19.86 9.90
C ILE A 88 -2.36 -19.15 10.87
N ASN A 89 -1.80 -18.21 11.63
CA ASN A 89 -2.55 -17.43 12.59
C ASN A 89 -2.33 -15.92 12.34
N LEU A 90 -3.44 -15.21 12.13
CA LEU A 90 -3.49 -13.75 12.12
C LEU A 90 -4.24 -13.32 13.36
N THR A 91 -3.56 -12.71 14.34
CA THR A 91 -4.17 -12.28 15.59
C THR A 91 -3.97 -10.79 15.78
N TYR A 92 -5.07 -10.04 15.78
CA TYR A 92 -5.12 -8.68 16.29
C TYR A 92 -5.25 -8.71 17.81
N ILE A 93 -4.33 -8.05 18.50
CA ILE A 93 -4.35 -7.85 19.94
C ILE A 93 -4.49 -6.35 20.18
N LYS A 94 -5.50 -5.96 20.94
CA LYS A 94 -5.73 -4.56 21.30
C LYS A 94 -4.46 -3.98 21.93
N ASP A 95 -4.11 -2.75 21.53
CA ASP A 95 -2.92 -2.00 21.97
C ASP A 95 -1.57 -2.58 21.51
N TYR A 96 -1.54 -3.71 20.80
CA TYR A 96 -0.31 -4.32 20.25
C TYR A 96 -0.30 -4.42 18.72
N GLY A 97 -1.46 -4.43 18.06
CA GLY A 97 -1.57 -4.53 16.60
C GLY A 97 -1.81 -5.96 16.10
N LEU A 98 -1.52 -6.21 14.83
CA LEU A 98 -1.72 -7.48 14.14
C LEU A 98 -0.44 -8.30 14.12
N ARG A 99 -0.53 -9.55 14.55
CA ARG A 99 0.56 -10.53 14.44
C ARG A 99 0.18 -11.63 13.46
N LEU A 100 1.03 -11.85 12.46
CA LEU A 100 0.99 -13.02 11.59
C LEU A 100 2.03 -14.04 12.07
N ILE A 101 1.61 -15.30 12.12
CA ILE A 101 2.50 -16.46 12.30
C ILE A 101 2.15 -17.48 11.23
N VAL A 102 3.15 -17.82 10.41
CA VAL A 102 3.13 -18.99 9.53
C VAL A 102 3.94 -20.08 10.23
N ASN A 103 3.34 -21.25 10.40
CA ASN A 103 4.03 -22.45 10.89
C ASN A 103 3.45 -23.67 10.18
N LEU A 104 4.00 -23.96 9.01
CA LEU A 104 3.52 -25.00 8.11
C LEU A 104 4.60 -26.05 7.88
N THR A 105 4.17 -27.28 7.73
CA THR A 105 5.00 -28.41 7.30
C THR A 105 4.30 -29.17 6.17
N SER A 106 5.06 -29.97 5.42
CA SER A 106 4.55 -30.72 4.26
C SER A 106 3.79 -29.86 3.24
N PHE A 107 4.15 -28.57 3.10
CA PHE A 107 3.52 -27.65 2.17
C PHE A 107 3.66 -28.15 0.72
N LYS A 108 2.57 -28.05 -0.03
CA LYS A 108 2.53 -28.38 -1.46
C LYS A 108 1.68 -27.35 -2.19
N LYS A 109 2.27 -26.80 -3.25
CA LYS A 109 1.63 -25.84 -4.16
C LYS A 109 0.54 -26.47 -5.01
N ILE A 110 -0.45 -25.67 -5.41
CA ILE A 110 -1.39 -25.96 -6.51
C ILE A 110 -0.60 -25.96 -7.81
N ASN A 111 0.14 -24.88 -8.06
CA ASN A 111 1.04 -24.73 -9.20
C ASN A 111 2.50 -24.58 -8.72
N PRO A 112 3.33 -25.64 -8.84
CA PRO A 112 4.72 -25.59 -8.40
C PRO A 112 5.64 -24.75 -9.30
N ASN A 113 5.16 -24.25 -10.44
CA ASN A 113 5.92 -23.34 -11.31
C ASN A 113 5.76 -21.87 -10.92
N ILE A 114 4.87 -21.57 -9.98
CA ILE A 114 4.82 -20.25 -9.35
C ILE A 114 5.58 -20.36 -8.05
N ASP A 115 6.53 -19.44 -7.85
CA ASP A 115 7.39 -19.47 -6.68
C ASP A 115 6.54 -19.25 -5.44
N VAL A 116 5.85 -18.13 -5.25
CA VAL A 116 5.10 -17.79 -4.03
C VAL A 116 4.07 -18.85 -3.53
N ASP A 117 4.03 -19.09 -2.21
CA ASP A 117 3.07 -19.97 -1.52
C ASP A 117 1.71 -19.29 -1.21
N GLY A 118 1.76 -18.01 -0.86
CA GLY A 118 0.60 -17.22 -0.48
C GLY A 118 0.99 -15.80 -0.08
N TYR A 119 -0.03 -14.96 0.15
CA TYR A 119 0.13 -13.55 0.51
C TYR A 119 -0.74 -13.18 1.73
N PRO A 120 -0.50 -13.78 2.91
CA PRO A 120 -1.22 -13.41 4.12
C PRO A 120 -1.10 -11.90 4.38
N GLY A 121 -2.25 -11.25 4.55
CA GLY A 121 -2.30 -9.79 4.53
C GLY A 121 -3.65 -9.22 4.93
N ILE A 122 -3.76 -7.92 4.70
CA ILE A 122 -4.91 -7.08 5.00
C ILE A 122 -5.23 -6.18 3.83
N MET A 123 -6.50 -5.76 3.70
CA MET A 123 -6.97 -4.93 2.59
C MET A 123 -7.91 -3.83 3.07
N TYR A 124 -7.72 -2.63 2.53
CA TYR A 124 -8.64 -1.50 2.59
C TYR A 124 -9.16 -1.18 1.19
N GLY A 125 -10.48 -1.10 1.01
CA GLY A 125 -11.12 -0.78 -0.26
C GLY A 125 -12.08 -1.84 -0.74
N GLN A 126 -12.06 -2.10 -2.05
CA GLN A 126 -13.01 -2.97 -2.73
C GLN A 126 -12.30 -3.93 -3.69
N GLU A 127 -12.60 -5.23 -3.56
CA GLU A 127 -12.22 -6.25 -4.54
C GLU A 127 -13.34 -7.26 -4.70
N TYR A 128 -13.85 -7.46 -5.92
CA TYR A 128 -14.89 -8.46 -6.17
C TYR A 128 -14.36 -9.77 -6.79
N TRP A 129 -13.05 -9.97 -6.77
CA TRP A 129 -12.37 -11.21 -7.13
C TRP A 129 -11.84 -11.92 -5.88
N PHE A 130 -11.32 -13.14 -6.09
CA PHE A 130 -10.73 -13.94 -5.03
C PHE A 130 -9.45 -13.27 -4.48
N PRO A 131 -9.25 -13.19 -3.15
CA PRO A 131 -10.02 -13.91 -2.12
C PRO A 131 -11.19 -13.10 -1.57
N PHE A 132 -11.08 -11.77 -1.52
CA PHE A 132 -11.92 -10.94 -0.64
C PHE A 132 -13.39 -10.86 -1.05
N GLN A 133 -13.66 -10.72 -2.36
CA GLN A 133 -15.01 -10.70 -2.92
C GLN A 133 -15.99 -9.77 -2.16
N GLY A 134 -15.52 -8.58 -1.77
CA GLY A 134 -16.26 -7.65 -0.93
C GLY A 134 -15.67 -6.25 -0.88
N LYS A 135 -16.26 -5.43 -0.01
CA LYS A 135 -15.88 -4.04 0.20
C LYS A 135 -15.80 -3.73 1.70
N THR A 136 -14.79 -2.99 2.12
CA THR A 136 -14.63 -2.51 3.49
C THR A 136 -15.54 -1.29 3.78
N ALA A 137 -15.79 -1.00 5.07
CA ALA A 137 -16.24 0.32 5.49
C ALA A 137 -15.10 1.33 5.31
N GLU A 138 -15.40 2.48 4.70
CA GLU A 138 -14.40 3.44 4.24
C GLU A 138 -14.58 4.81 4.88
N SER A 139 -13.49 5.57 4.91
CA SER A 139 -13.51 6.97 5.32
C SER A 139 -14.09 7.84 4.21
N GLN A 140 -14.89 8.84 4.56
CA GLN A 140 -15.33 9.87 3.61
C GLN A 140 -14.16 10.65 2.96
N TRP A 141 -12.96 10.57 3.55
CA TRP A 141 -11.75 11.24 3.04
C TRP A 141 -11.01 10.39 2.00
N LEU A 142 -11.30 9.09 1.92
CA LEU A 142 -10.75 8.18 0.92
C LEU A 142 -11.72 7.02 0.69
N GLU A 143 -12.71 7.24 -0.17
CA GLU A 143 -13.64 6.20 -0.62
C GLU A 143 -13.05 5.51 -1.85
N LEU A 144 -12.92 4.18 -1.83
CA LEU A 144 -12.49 3.37 -2.97
C LEU A 144 -13.69 2.58 -3.52
N PRO A 145 -13.79 2.36 -4.84
CA PRO A 145 -12.87 2.78 -5.88
C PRO A 145 -12.89 4.30 -6.14
N ILE A 146 -11.74 4.90 -6.45
CA ILE A 146 -11.62 6.30 -6.88
C ILE A 146 -10.80 6.40 -8.16
N ASN A 147 -11.14 7.33 -9.07
CA ASN A 147 -10.34 7.50 -10.28
C ASN A 147 -8.92 7.96 -9.92
N VAL A 148 -7.90 7.34 -10.54
CA VAL A 148 -6.49 7.63 -10.23
C VAL A 148 -6.18 9.12 -10.38
N THR A 149 -6.72 9.78 -11.41
CA THR A 149 -6.46 11.22 -11.68
C THR A 149 -7.11 12.17 -10.70
N THR A 150 -8.06 11.69 -9.89
CA THR A 150 -8.75 12.49 -8.87
C THR A 150 -8.45 12.01 -7.46
N THR A 151 -7.50 11.08 -7.30
CA THR A 151 -7.12 10.55 -5.99
C THR A 151 -6.44 11.67 -5.18
N PRO A 152 -6.86 11.94 -3.92
CA PRO A 152 -6.19 12.92 -3.08
C PRO A 152 -4.75 12.47 -2.80
N LYS A 153 -3.90 13.34 -2.25
CA LYS A 153 -2.56 12.89 -1.82
C LYS A 153 -2.70 11.97 -0.60
N ILE A 154 -2.09 10.80 -0.67
CA ILE A 154 -2.13 9.69 0.29
C ILE A 154 -0.69 9.39 0.66
N TYR A 155 -0.40 9.53 1.94
CA TYR A 155 0.80 8.98 2.56
C TYR A 155 0.36 7.78 3.39
N SER A 156 1.10 6.68 3.30
CA SER A 156 0.83 5.45 4.03
C SER A 156 1.95 5.22 5.01
N LEU A 157 1.61 5.18 6.30
CA LEU A 157 2.51 4.94 7.41
C LEU A 157 2.29 3.53 7.94
N LEU A 158 3.33 2.70 7.90
CA LEU A 158 3.35 1.39 8.53
C LEU A 158 4.33 1.38 9.68
N ASN A 159 3.96 0.75 10.78
CA ASN A 159 4.91 0.38 11.81
C ASN A 159 4.95 -1.13 11.93
N TYR A 160 6.05 -1.77 11.51
CA TYR A 160 6.12 -3.22 11.45
C TYR A 160 7.51 -3.78 11.73
N THR A 161 7.52 -5.06 12.08
CA THR A 161 8.71 -5.91 12.17
C THR A 161 8.42 -7.23 11.50
N ILE A 162 9.45 -7.85 10.97
CA ILE A 162 9.37 -9.15 10.29
C ILE A 162 10.33 -10.14 10.96
N TRP A 163 10.08 -11.42 10.76
CA TRP A 163 10.96 -12.46 11.26
C TRP A 163 10.78 -13.73 10.44
N ASP A 164 11.89 -14.42 10.21
CA ASP A 164 11.94 -15.71 9.55
C ASP A 164 12.83 -16.67 10.38
N GLU A 165 12.41 -17.93 10.47
CA GLU A 165 13.21 -19.02 11.04
C GLU A 165 13.45 -20.13 10.02
N ASN A 166 12.50 -20.37 9.11
CA ASN A 166 12.62 -21.35 8.03
C ASN A 166 11.70 -21.00 6.85
N GLY A 167 12.22 -21.12 5.63
CA GLY A 167 11.59 -20.59 4.42
C GLY A 167 12.20 -19.26 4.03
N THR A 168 11.50 -18.50 3.19
CA THR A 168 11.93 -17.18 2.71
C THR A 168 10.74 -16.23 2.74
N ILE A 169 10.98 -15.00 3.21
CA ILE A 169 10.04 -13.89 2.99
C ILE A 169 10.39 -13.30 1.63
N ASP A 170 9.60 -13.63 0.61
CA ASP A 170 9.85 -13.11 -0.74
C ASP A 170 9.77 -11.59 -0.72
N ASP A 171 8.71 -11.05 -0.10
CA ASP A 171 8.57 -9.64 0.20
C ASP A 171 7.62 -9.39 1.40
N PHE A 172 7.79 -8.20 1.98
CA PHE A 172 6.71 -7.49 2.68
C PHE A 172 6.38 -6.25 1.85
N SER A 173 5.15 -6.18 1.35
CA SER A 173 4.80 -5.24 0.29
C SER A 173 3.41 -4.66 0.44
N TYR A 174 3.20 -3.57 -0.32
CA TYR A 174 1.87 -3.22 -0.75
C TYR A 174 1.51 -4.02 -1.99
N ASP A 175 0.25 -4.46 -2.08
CA ASP A 175 -0.37 -5.00 -3.29
C ASP A 175 -1.62 -4.15 -3.58
N ILE A 176 -1.55 -3.33 -4.63
CA ILE A 176 -2.52 -2.28 -4.93
C ILE A 176 -3.17 -2.58 -6.28
N TRP A 177 -4.50 -2.58 -6.32
CA TRP A 177 -5.23 -2.96 -7.51
C TRP A 177 -5.84 -1.76 -8.23
N LEU A 178 -5.57 -1.67 -9.54
CA LEU A 178 -6.20 -0.70 -10.42
C LEU A 178 -6.96 -1.40 -11.55
N SER A 179 -8.23 -1.06 -11.74
CA SER A 179 -9.03 -1.60 -12.85
C SER A 179 -9.68 -0.51 -13.68
N GLN A 180 -10.06 -0.86 -14.92
CA GLN A 180 -10.86 0.03 -15.76
C GLN A 180 -12.35 0.03 -15.36
N ASN A 181 -12.77 -1.00 -14.64
CA ASN A 181 -14.11 -1.14 -14.10
C ASN A 181 -14.03 -1.78 -12.71
N PRO A 182 -14.30 -1.03 -11.63
CA PRO A 182 -14.11 -1.52 -10.27
C PRO A 182 -15.10 -2.61 -9.84
N ASN A 183 -16.11 -2.92 -10.67
CA ASN A 183 -17.13 -3.93 -10.41
C ASN A 183 -16.84 -5.27 -11.12
N ILE A 184 -15.61 -5.49 -11.59
CA ILE A 184 -15.19 -6.78 -12.16
C ILE A 184 -15.01 -7.84 -11.09
N SER A 185 -15.27 -9.10 -11.43
CA SER A 185 -15.03 -10.25 -10.56
C SER A 185 -13.87 -11.13 -11.02
N ASN A 186 -13.22 -10.76 -12.12
CA ASN A 186 -12.05 -11.43 -12.67
C ASN A 186 -11.10 -10.39 -13.24
N LEU A 187 -9.83 -10.51 -12.88
CA LEU A 187 -8.74 -9.68 -13.36
C LEU A 187 -8.31 -10.13 -14.75
N GLN A 188 -8.03 -9.17 -15.62
CA GLN A 188 -7.57 -9.43 -16.98
C GLN A 188 -6.79 -8.23 -17.51
N PHE A 189 -6.11 -8.39 -18.64
CA PHE A 189 -5.55 -7.23 -19.32
C PHE A 189 -6.65 -6.21 -19.69
N PRO A 190 -6.47 -4.89 -19.45
CA PRO A 190 -5.27 -4.21 -18.95
C PRO A 190 -5.36 -3.79 -17.47
N ASP A 191 -6.08 -4.49 -16.61
CA ASP A 191 -6.05 -4.27 -15.15
C ASP A 191 -4.60 -4.30 -14.65
N ILE A 192 -4.32 -3.63 -13.54
CA ILE A 192 -2.96 -3.42 -13.03
C ILE A 192 -2.88 -3.85 -11.57
N GLU A 193 -1.83 -4.62 -11.27
CA GLU A 193 -1.33 -4.94 -9.94
C GLU A 193 -0.09 -4.11 -9.70
N LEU A 194 -0.16 -3.13 -8.80
CA LEU A 194 0.95 -2.31 -8.36
C LEU A 194 1.48 -2.89 -7.06
N MET A 195 2.68 -3.47 -7.10
CA MET A 195 3.38 -3.95 -5.91
C MET A 195 4.52 -3.02 -5.51
N ILE A 196 4.60 -2.69 -4.23
CA ILE A 196 5.69 -1.88 -3.66
C ILE A 196 6.33 -2.67 -2.54
N TRP A 197 7.48 -3.28 -2.81
CA TRP A 197 8.23 -4.12 -1.88
C TRP A 197 9.09 -3.23 -0.98
N LEU A 198 8.75 -3.18 0.30
CA LEU A 198 9.48 -2.40 1.31
C LEU A 198 10.61 -3.22 1.93
N TYR A 199 10.40 -4.53 2.05
CA TYR A 199 11.40 -5.52 2.44
C TYR A 199 11.32 -6.68 1.47
N HIS A 200 12.46 -7.26 1.10
CA HIS A 200 12.48 -8.49 0.30
C HIS A 200 13.79 -9.26 0.48
N GLU A 201 13.69 -10.59 0.52
CA GLU A 201 14.86 -11.49 0.46
C GLU A 201 15.05 -12.06 -0.94
N SER A 202 13.94 -12.17 -1.67
CA SER A 202 13.91 -12.65 -3.04
C SER A 202 14.22 -11.53 -4.03
N ASN A 203 14.69 -11.92 -5.21
CA ASN A 203 14.91 -11.01 -6.33
C ASN A 203 14.05 -11.47 -7.51
N ILE A 204 13.58 -10.50 -8.31
CA ILE A 204 12.95 -10.80 -9.58
C ILE A 204 14.01 -11.36 -10.55
N THR A 205 13.94 -12.66 -10.80
CA THR A 205 14.87 -13.37 -11.70
C THR A 205 14.19 -13.95 -12.94
N SER A 206 12.86 -13.99 -12.95
CA SER A 206 12.08 -14.51 -14.06
C SER A 206 12.29 -13.67 -15.33
N PRO A 207 12.54 -14.31 -16.49
CA PRO A 207 12.80 -13.59 -17.75
C PRO A 207 11.55 -12.93 -18.33
N PHE A 208 10.36 -13.18 -17.76
CA PHE A 208 9.11 -12.54 -18.18
C PHE A 208 8.98 -11.11 -17.66
N PHE A 209 9.72 -10.76 -16.62
CA PHE A 209 9.77 -9.41 -16.10
C PHE A 209 10.70 -8.54 -16.94
N ILE A 210 10.24 -7.35 -17.27
CA ILE A 210 11.00 -6.34 -17.99
C ILE A 210 11.47 -5.29 -17.00
N LYS A 211 12.78 -5.15 -16.82
CA LYS A 211 13.34 -4.09 -15.98
C LYS A 211 13.25 -2.75 -16.72
N GLU A 212 12.39 -1.86 -16.23
CA GLU A 212 12.06 -0.59 -16.91
C GLU A 212 12.84 0.62 -16.38
N GLY A 213 13.51 0.47 -15.23
CA GLY A 213 14.43 1.47 -14.71
C GLY A 213 14.51 1.48 -13.19
N ASN A 214 14.77 2.66 -12.67
CA ASN A 214 14.78 2.96 -11.24
C ASN A 214 14.17 4.34 -10.99
N VAL A 215 13.74 4.55 -9.76
CA VAL A 215 13.14 5.81 -9.32
C VAL A 215 13.52 6.12 -7.90
N THR A 216 13.85 7.37 -7.60
CA THR A 216 14.17 7.80 -6.25
C THR A 216 12.98 8.51 -5.62
N VAL A 217 12.60 8.07 -4.43
CA VAL A 217 11.45 8.57 -3.67
C VAL A 217 11.95 9.06 -2.32
N THR A 218 11.45 10.22 -1.88
CA THR A 218 11.66 10.66 -0.50
C THR A 218 10.64 9.97 0.39
N ILE A 219 11.13 9.18 1.33
CA ILE A 219 10.36 8.42 2.31
C ILE A 219 10.73 8.88 3.73
N GLU A 220 9.96 8.49 4.73
CA GLU A 220 10.32 8.68 6.14
C GLU A 220 10.50 7.31 6.81
N VAL A 221 11.65 7.10 7.45
CA VAL A 221 11.97 5.85 8.16
C VAL A 221 12.35 6.20 9.59
N ASN A 222 11.60 5.69 10.57
CA ASN A 222 11.78 5.94 12.00
C ASN A 222 11.92 7.45 12.31
N GLY A 223 10.99 8.26 11.77
CA GLY A 223 10.96 9.71 11.92
C GLY A 223 12.04 10.50 11.16
N THR A 224 12.83 9.84 10.31
CA THR A 224 13.89 10.48 9.52
C THR A 224 13.56 10.45 8.04
N LYS A 225 13.48 11.63 7.42
CA LYS A 225 13.32 11.75 5.97
C LYS A 225 14.60 11.36 5.25
N GLU A 226 14.47 10.44 4.32
CA GLU A 226 15.57 10.00 3.49
C GLU A 226 15.11 9.71 2.06
N ASN A 227 16.08 9.62 1.15
CA ASN A 227 15.81 9.18 -0.21
C ASN A 227 16.09 7.68 -0.30
N ASP A 228 15.16 6.96 -0.89
CA ASP A 228 15.31 5.57 -1.25
C ASP A 228 15.12 5.38 -2.76
N THR A 229 15.81 4.40 -3.33
CA THR A 229 15.73 4.10 -4.76
C THR A 229 15.00 2.78 -4.93
N PHE A 230 13.98 2.78 -5.79
CA PHE A 230 13.21 1.60 -6.13
C PHE A 230 13.59 1.14 -7.54
N LEU A 231 13.90 -0.15 -7.69
CA LEU A 231 14.01 -0.80 -8.98
C LEU A 231 12.61 -1.08 -9.52
N VAL A 232 12.38 -0.78 -10.79
CA VAL A 232 11.04 -0.91 -11.40
C VAL A 232 11.04 -2.01 -12.45
N TYR A 233 10.12 -2.95 -12.28
CA TYR A 233 9.85 -4.03 -13.22
C TYR A 233 8.40 -4.00 -13.68
N VAL A 234 8.18 -4.37 -14.94
CA VAL A 234 6.85 -4.59 -15.50
C VAL A 234 6.73 -6.05 -15.93
N LEU A 235 5.71 -6.75 -15.44
CA LEU A 235 5.30 -8.06 -15.90
C LEU A 235 4.12 -7.87 -16.88
N PRO A 236 4.30 -8.12 -18.19
CA PRO A 236 3.28 -7.77 -19.18
C PRO A 236 1.93 -8.49 -18.99
N HIS A 237 1.96 -9.76 -18.57
CA HIS A 237 0.77 -10.59 -18.39
C HIS A 237 0.96 -11.57 -17.23
N THR A 238 0.47 -11.22 -16.05
CA THR A 238 0.54 -12.03 -14.84
C THR A 238 -0.42 -13.22 -14.89
N GLY A 239 0.05 -14.41 -14.55
CA GLY A 239 -0.77 -15.63 -14.40
C GLY A 239 -1.25 -16.31 -15.70
N SER A 240 -1.46 -15.57 -16.80
CA SER A 240 -1.88 -16.16 -18.10
C SER A 240 -1.58 -15.22 -19.27
N ALA A 241 -1.74 -15.69 -20.51
CA ALA A 241 -1.55 -14.86 -21.71
C ALA A 241 -2.56 -13.68 -21.84
N SER A 242 -3.67 -13.72 -21.11
CA SER A 242 -4.65 -12.63 -21.01
C SER A 242 -4.66 -11.99 -19.61
N GLY A 243 -3.61 -12.26 -18.82
CA GLY A 243 -3.42 -11.76 -17.49
C GLY A 243 -3.31 -10.24 -17.42
N TRP A 244 -3.44 -9.71 -16.21
CA TRP A 244 -3.26 -8.30 -15.90
C TRP A 244 -1.78 -7.89 -16.00
N ILE A 245 -1.53 -6.59 -15.91
CA ILE A 245 -0.19 -6.02 -15.91
C ILE A 245 0.29 -5.97 -14.46
N GLY A 246 1.47 -6.51 -14.16
CA GLY A 246 2.12 -6.31 -12.87
C GLY A 246 3.17 -5.21 -12.97
N VAL A 247 3.20 -4.28 -12.00
CA VAL A 247 4.24 -3.26 -11.85
C VAL A 247 4.84 -3.37 -10.45
N TYR A 248 6.14 -3.64 -10.39
CA TYR A 248 6.83 -3.97 -9.15
C TYR A 248 7.91 -2.93 -8.87
N TYR A 249 7.78 -2.24 -7.74
CA TYR A 249 8.78 -1.32 -7.20
C TYR A 249 9.49 -2.00 -6.04
N LEU A 250 10.77 -2.33 -6.23
CA LEU A 250 11.59 -3.00 -5.24
C LEU A 250 12.53 -2.00 -4.58
N SER A 251 12.35 -1.73 -3.29
CA SER A 251 13.29 -0.89 -2.53
C SER A 251 14.71 -1.45 -2.62
N GLU A 252 15.72 -0.61 -2.79
CA GLU A 252 17.13 -1.04 -2.67
C GLU A 252 17.55 -1.22 -1.19
N LYS A 253 16.63 -1.00 -0.25
CA LYS A 253 16.81 -1.19 1.18
C LYS A 253 15.79 -2.20 1.70
N ASN A 254 16.17 -2.88 2.76
CA ASN A 254 15.21 -3.64 3.57
C ASN A 254 14.68 -2.71 4.66
N LEU A 255 13.52 -2.11 4.39
CA LEU A 255 12.86 -1.16 5.28
C LEU A 255 12.13 -1.94 6.39
N GLU A 256 12.21 -1.44 7.62
CA GLU A 256 11.53 -2.01 8.79
C GLU A 256 11.39 -0.93 9.88
N GLY A 257 10.43 -1.07 10.78
CA GLY A 257 10.06 -0.10 11.79
C GLY A 257 8.93 0.80 11.29
N GLU A 258 9.00 2.10 11.60
CA GLU A 258 8.03 3.09 11.12
C GLU A 258 8.44 3.58 9.73
N VAL A 259 7.66 3.29 8.70
CA VAL A 259 7.94 3.58 7.29
C VAL A 259 6.76 4.32 6.68
N GLU A 260 6.97 5.57 6.28
CA GLU A 260 6.00 6.38 5.54
C GLU A 260 6.39 6.48 4.06
N ILE A 261 5.46 6.15 3.16
CA ILE A 261 5.64 6.34 1.72
C ILE A 261 4.51 7.17 1.08
N PRO A 262 4.81 7.99 0.06
CA PRO A 262 3.79 8.73 -0.69
C PRO A 262 3.15 7.85 -1.77
N LEU A 263 2.02 7.21 -1.50
CA LEU A 263 1.38 6.27 -2.44
C LEU A 263 1.04 6.92 -3.80
N ASN A 264 0.63 8.18 -3.83
CA ASN A 264 0.36 8.89 -5.09
C ASN A 264 1.58 9.04 -5.99
N PHE A 265 2.79 8.99 -5.42
CA PHE A 265 3.98 8.96 -6.25
C PHE A 265 3.97 7.73 -7.15
N PHE A 266 3.79 6.54 -6.55
CA PHE A 266 3.78 5.27 -7.25
C PHE A 266 2.60 5.14 -8.21
N LEU A 267 1.39 5.49 -7.74
CA LEU A 267 0.15 5.47 -8.54
C LEU A 267 0.23 6.29 -9.83
N ASN A 268 0.92 7.42 -9.79
CA ASN A 268 1.08 8.25 -10.99
C ASN A 268 2.29 7.82 -11.84
N ASN A 269 3.37 7.36 -11.19
CA ASN A 269 4.61 7.04 -11.90
C ASN A 269 4.54 5.70 -12.65
N GLU A 270 3.71 4.76 -12.22
CA GLU A 270 3.59 3.46 -12.87
C GLU A 270 3.17 3.57 -14.34
N PHE A 271 2.27 4.49 -14.69
CA PHE A 271 1.79 4.66 -16.06
C PHE A 271 2.93 5.08 -17.00
N PHE A 272 3.95 5.78 -16.51
CA PHE A 272 5.14 6.07 -17.31
C PHE A 272 5.91 4.79 -17.67
N PHE A 273 6.09 3.88 -16.72
CA PHE A 273 6.80 2.62 -16.96
C PHE A 273 5.97 1.63 -17.78
N ILE A 274 4.67 1.51 -17.50
CA ILE A 274 3.74 0.71 -18.30
C ILE A 274 3.78 1.15 -19.75
N ASN A 275 3.76 2.46 -20.03
CA ASN A 275 3.76 2.97 -21.40
C ASN A 275 5.04 2.69 -22.20
N LYS A 276 6.14 2.29 -21.56
CA LYS A 276 7.34 1.81 -22.26
C LYS A 276 7.13 0.41 -22.86
N VAL A 277 6.26 -0.39 -22.25
CA VAL A 277 5.91 -1.75 -22.69
C VAL A 277 4.62 -1.76 -23.53
N PHE A 278 3.60 -1.05 -23.06
CA PHE A 278 2.27 -0.96 -23.66
C PHE A 278 1.91 0.49 -23.94
N PRO A 279 2.18 1.00 -25.16
CA PRO A 279 1.77 2.34 -25.51
C PRO A 279 0.25 2.51 -25.38
N GLN A 280 -0.19 3.66 -24.88
CA GLN A 280 -1.59 4.09 -24.80
C GLN A 280 -2.40 3.57 -23.60
N ILE A 281 -1.74 3.18 -22.52
CA ILE A 281 -2.40 2.97 -21.21
C ILE A 281 -2.36 4.29 -20.44
N TYR A 282 -3.52 4.80 -20.02
CA TYR A 282 -3.64 6.13 -19.41
C TYR A 282 -4.35 6.06 -18.06
N GLU A 283 -3.73 6.63 -17.03
CA GLU A 283 -4.25 6.78 -15.66
C GLU A 283 -5.74 7.15 -15.56
N LYS A 284 -6.22 8.06 -16.43
CA LYS A 284 -7.61 8.52 -16.43
C LYS A 284 -8.65 7.43 -16.63
N THR A 285 -8.27 6.29 -17.20
CA THR A 285 -9.18 5.16 -17.43
C THR A 285 -9.22 4.18 -16.27
N PHE A 286 -8.41 4.38 -15.23
CA PHE A 286 -8.27 3.46 -14.11
C PHE A 286 -8.84 4.04 -12.82
N TYR A 287 -9.31 3.13 -11.98
CA TYR A 287 -9.72 3.38 -10.61
C TYR A 287 -8.75 2.66 -9.67
N LEU A 288 -8.37 3.32 -8.59
CA LEU A 288 -7.75 2.69 -7.43
C LEU A 288 -8.83 1.93 -6.66
N ASP A 289 -8.79 0.61 -6.69
CA ASP A 289 -9.84 -0.26 -6.15
C ASP A 289 -9.60 -0.61 -4.68
N ALA A 290 -8.39 -1.04 -4.36
CA ALA A 290 -7.99 -1.46 -3.03
C ALA A 290 -6.49 -1.27 -2.80
N ILE A 291 -6.13 -1.11 -1.53
CA ILE A 291 -4.76 -1.09 -1.04
C ILE A 291 -4.63 -2.28 -0.10
N GLN A 292 -3.75 -3.21 -0.42
CA GLN A 292 -3.39 -4.31 0.46
C GLN A 292 -1.97 -4.15 1.02
N ILE A 293 -1.74 -4.78 2.16
CA ILE A 293 -0.40 -5.01 2.72
C ILE A 293 -0.32 -6.44 3.19
N GLY A 294 0.79 -7.09 2.90
CA GLY A 294 1.00 -8.48 3.27
C GLY A 294 2.43 -8.91 3.09
N MET A 295 2.60 -10.22 3.09
CA MET A 295 3.89 -10.86 2.99
C MET A 295 3.80 -12.00 1.99
N GLU A 296 4.44 -11.88 0.82
CA GLU A 296 4.67 -13.04 -0.03
C GLU A 296 5.76 -13.91 0.59
N PHE A 297 5.56 -15.22 0.58
CA PHE A 297 6.51 -16.13 1.21
C PHE A 297 6.63 -17.46 0.50
N ASN A 298 7.71 -18.17 0.82
CA ASN A 298 8.03 -19.49 0.31
C ASN A 298 8.46 -20.47 1.40
N ASP A 299 8.00 -21.71 1.27
CA ASP A 299 8.47 -22.85 2.03
C ASP A 299 9.90 -23.24 1.65
N ASN A 300 10.60 -23.85 2.60
CA ASN A 300 11.85 -24.54 2.40
C ASN A 300 11.63 -26.05 2.56
N HIS A 301 11.54 -26.75 1.42
CA HIS A 301 11.31 -28.19 1.34
C HIS A 301 10.06 -28.66 2.13
N GLY A 302 8.98 -27.90 2.00
CA GLY A 302 7.67 -28.08 2.61
C GLY A 302 7.53 -27.45 4.00
N ASN A 303 8.55 -26.74 4.52
CA ASN A 303 8.50 -26.15 5.86
C ASN A 303 8.56 -24.62 5.78
N ALA A 304 7.66 -23.94 6.48
CA ALA A 304 7.63 -22.48 6.58
C ALA A 304 7.38 -22.07 8.03
N GLN A 305 8.29 -21.28 8.60
CA GLN A 305 8.18 -20.71 9.93
C GLN A 305 8.69 -19.27 9.91
N MET A 306 7.75 -18.32 9.89
CA MET A 306 8.02 -16.89 9.68
C MET A 306 6.77 -16.07 10.00
N GLY A 307 6.88 -14.75 9.92
CA GLY A 307 5.74 -13.86 9.97
C GLY A 307 6.14 -12.41 10.19
N PHE A 308 5.15 -11.61 10.59
CA PHE A 308 5.35 -10.20 10.87
C PHE A 308 4.48 -9.75 12.06
N ASN A 309 4.89 -8.64 12.68
CA ASN A 309 4.03 -7.83 13.53
C ASN A 309 3.80 -6.50 12.83
N LEU A 310 2.55 -6.11 12.66
CA LEU A 310 2.12 -4.80 12.18
C LEU A 310 1.47 -4.07 13.36
N TYR A 311 2.19 -3.10 13.91
CA TYR A 311 1.79 -2.33 15.09
C TYR A 311 0.77 -1.25 14.74
N SER A 312 0.92 -0.60 13.58
CA SER A 312 -0.04 0.36 13.04
C SER A 312 -0.03 0.38 11.51
N TRP A 313 -1.16 0.80 10.95
CA TRP A 313 -1.30 1.17 9.55
C TRP A 313 -2.22 2.37 9.46
N ASP A 314 -1.65 3.51 9.09
CA ASP A 314 -2.33 4.79 9.07
C ASP A 314 -2.20 5.42 7.67
N LEU A 315 -3.26 6.06 7.20
CA LEU A 315 -3.24 6.84 5.96
C LEU A 315 -3.42 8.32 6.28
N THR A 316 -2.53 9.15 5.76
CA THR A 316 -2.63 10.61 5.81
C THR A 316 -3.08 11.13 4.46
N ILE A 317 -4.27 11.74 4.43
CA ILE A 317 -4.90 12.32 3.24
C ILE A 317 -4.70 13.83 3.27
N ILE A 318 -4.17 14.39 2.18
CA ILE A 318 -4.00 15.83 1.99
C ILE A 318 -4.91 16.30 0.85
N ASP A 319 -5.88 17.14 1.20
CA ASP A 319 -6.82 17.80 0.28
C ASP A 319 -6.29 19.23 0.02
N GLU A 320 -5.97 19.54 -1.24
CA GLU A 320 -5.31 20.78 -1.71
C GLU A 320 -6.23 21.71 -2.51
#